data_AF-A0A1I6QIE1-F1
#
_entry.id   AF-A0A1I6QIE1-F1
#
_cell.length_a   1.000
_cell.length_b   1.000
_cell.length_c   1.000
_cell.angle_alpha   90.00
_cell.angle_beta   90.00
_cell.angle_gamma   90.00
#
_symmetry.space_group_name_H-M   'P 1'
#
loop_
_entity.id
_entity.type
_entity.pdbx_description
1 polymer ?
#
loop_
_entity_poly.entity_id
_entity_poly.type
_entity_poly.pdbx_seq_one_letter_code
_entity_poly.pdbx_strand_id
1 'polypeptide(L)'
;MGLADHVAESSPFQQWLAENGADLEFDDSENPKRMRIDTILSQLKADSFEHVATIAAEPLEKWSKSGNDPTVLRGAQLTWKTPGGGSETGFVGAVADR
;
A
#
# COMPACT_ATOMS: atom_id res chain seq x y z
N MET A 1 12.12 -19.03 5.70
CA MET A 1 11.08 -18.79 4.68
C MET A 1 10.59 -17.39 4.94
N GLY A 2 10.99 -16.44 4.11
CA GLY A 2 10.62 -15.04 4.29
C GLY A 2 9.44 -14.65 3.42
N LEU A 3 8.84 -13.52 3.80
CA LEU A 3 7.57 -13.03 3.29
C LEU A 3 7.60 -12.70 1.79
N ALA A 4 8.76 -12.59 1.15
CA ALA A 4 8.85 -12.39 -0.30
C ALA A 4 8.43 -13.63 -1.10
N ASP A 5 8.52 -14.84 -0.52
CA ASP A 5 8.02 -16.09 -1.12
C ASP A 5 6.49 -16.24 -0.96
N HIS A 6 5.85 -15.45 -0.07
CA HIS A 6 4.42 -15.52 0.22
C HIS A 6 3.55 -14.57 -0.63
N VAL A 7 4.13 -13.54 -1.22
CA VAL A 7 3.45 -12.80 -2.29
C VAL A 7 3.70 -13.57 -3.57
N ALA A 8 2.91 -14.63 -3.80
CA ALA A 8 2.93 -15.34 -5.08
C ALA A 8 2.87 -14.32 -6.23
N GLU A 9 3.64 -14.53 -7.30
CA GLU A 9 3.80 -13.66 -8.48
C GLU A 9 2.49 -13.32 -9.24
N SER A 10 1.33 -13.70 -8.70
CA SER A 10 -0.02 -13.33 -9.16
C SER A 10 -1.02 -13.16 -8.00
N SER A 11 -0.55 -12.67 -6.86
CA SER A 11 -1.40 -12.39 -5.71
C SER A 11 -2.37 -11.24 -5.99
N PRO A 12 -3.58 -11.25 -5.41
CA PRO A 12 -4.52 -10.12 -5.50
C PRO A 12 -3.89 -8.79 -5.02
N PHE A 13 -2.87 -8.87 -4.17
CA PHE A 13 -2.05 -7.74 -3.75
C PHE A 13 -1.14 -7.19 -4.86
N GLN A 14 -0.46 -8.03 -5.63
CA GLN A 14 0.35 -7.57 -6.76
C GLN A 14 -0.48 -6.99 -7.89
N GLN A 15 -1.67 -7.56 -8.14
CA GLN A 15 -2.59 -6.96 -9.09
C GLN A 15 -3.01 -5.55 -8.64
N TRP A 16 -3.32 -5.38 -7.35
CA TRP A 16 -3.64 -4.07 -6.79
C TRP A 16 -2.47 -3.08 -6.92
N LEU A 17 -1.23 -3.53 -6.68
CA LEU A 17 -0.03 -2.70 -6.89
C LEU A 17 0.06 -2.22 -8.35
N ALA A 18 -0.11 -3.13 -9.32
CA ALA A 18 -0.07 -2.79 -10.74
C ALA A 18 -1.21 -1.83 -11.15
N GLU A 19 -2.44 -2.06 -10.69
CA GLU A 19 -3.62 -1.23 -11.00
C GLU A 19 -3.49 0.19 -10.42
N ASN A 20 -2.88 0.32 -9.23
CA ASN A 20 -2.73 1.60 -8.54
C ASN A 20 -1.39 2.27 -8.81
N GLY A 21 -0.53 1.70 -9.66
CA GLY A 21 0.83 2.21 -9.88
C GLY A 21 1.60 2.32 -8.57
N ALA A 22 1.44 1.32 -7.70
CA ALA A 22 2.05 1.25 -6.40
C ALA A 22 3.20 0.22 -6.40
N ASP A 23 4.21 0.50 -5.60
CA ASP A 23 5.41 -0.32 -5.43
C ASP A 23 5.63 -0.61 -3.95
N LEU A 24 6.11 -1.82 -3.63
CA LEU A 24 6.38 -2.24 -2.26
C LEU A 24 7.85 -2.65 -2.14
N GLU A 25 8.60 -1.88 -1.35
CA GLU A 25 9.98 -2.18 -0.97
C GLU A 25 10.00 -3.07 0.29
N PHE A 26 10.79 -4.14 0.23
CA PHE A 26 11.07 -5.04 1.33
C PHE A 26 12.45 -4.75 1.95
N ASP A 27 12.63 -5.03 3.24
CA ASP A 27 13.95 -5.02 3.87
C ASP A 27 14.70 -6.36 3.70
N ASP A 28 15.93 -6.42 4.25
CA ASP A 28 16.82 -7.59 4.17
C ASP A 28 16.23 -8.85 4.82
N SER A 29 15.27 -8.68 5.75
CA SER A 29 14.49 -9.76 6.37
C SER A 29 13.16 -10.02 5.65
N GLU A 30 13.01 -9.52 4.42
CA GLU A 30 11.83 -9.69 3.56
C GLU A 30 10.54 -9.07 4.10
N ASN A 31 10.60 -8.20 5.12
CA ASN A 31 9.38 -7.54 5.62
C ASN A 31 9.08 -6.28 4.78
N PRO A 32 7.79 -5.95 4.56
CA PRO A 32 7.40 -4.72 3.90
C PRO A 32 7.88 -3.51 4.70
N LYS A 33 8.77 -2.72 4.08
CA LYS A 33 9.40 -1.55 4.70
C LYS A 33 8.74 -0.26 4.23
N ARG A 34 8.55 -0.12 2.92
CA ARG A 34 7.99 1.09 2.32
C ARG A 34 7.05 0.73 1.18
N MET A 35 5.85 1.31 1.20
CA MET A 35 4.92 1.29 0.08
C MET A 35 4.88 2.68 -0.55
N ARG A 36 4.98 2.75 -1.87
CA ARG A 36 4.88 3.99 -2.62
C ARG A 36 3.74 3.88 -3.62
N ILE A 37 2.91 4.92 -3.71
CA ILE A 37 1.84 5.02 -4.70
C ILE A 37 2.19 6.19 -5.62
N ASP A 38 2.60 5.87 -6.84
CA ASP A 38 3.03 6.87 -7.83
C ASP A 38 1.86 7.48 -8.61
N THR A 39 0.70 6.83 -8.58
CA THR A 39 -0.51 7.39 -9.18
C THR A 39 -0.94 8.64 -8.43
N ILE A 40 -1.20 9.70 -9.19
CA ILE A 40 -1.75 10.94 -8.65
C ILE A 40 -3.16 10.66 -8.14
N LEU A 41 -3.38 10.78 -6.83
CA LEU A 41 -4.69 10.54 -6.22
C LEU A 41 -5.80 11.47 -6.78
N SER A 42 -5.46 12.56 -7.47
CA SER A 42 -6.44 13.37 -8.23
C SER A 42 -7.15 12.64 -9.36
N GLN A 43 -6.56 11.57 -9.93
CA GLN A 43 -7.22 10.75 -10.96
C GLN A 43 -8.33 9.88 -10.35
N LEU A 44 -8.25 9.61 -9.05
CA LEU A 44 -9.31 9.01 -8.25
C LEU A 44 -10.30 10.13 -7.87
N LYS A 45 -11.23 10.41 -8.78
CA LYS A 45 -12.20 11.53 -8.68
C LYS A 45 -13.08 11.43 -7.41
N ALA A 46 -13.33 12.61 -6.83
CA ALA A 46 -14.14 12.95 -5.65
C ALA A 46 -13.43 12.67 -4.30
N ASP A 47 -13.02 13.77 -3.65
CA ASP A 47 -12.42 13.87 -2.31
C ASP A 47 -11.12 13.09 -2.01
N SER A 48 -9.99 13.78 -2.17
CA SER A 48 -8.65 13.18 -2.14
C SER A 48 -8.17 12.70 -0.77
N PHE A 49 -8.85 13.07 0.33
CA PHE A 49 -8.52 12.60 1.68
C PHE A 49 -9.30 11.32 2.06
N GLU A 50 -10.59 11.23 1.74
CA GLU A 50 -11.35 9.97 1.95
C GLU A 50 -10.80 8.82 1.08
N HIS A 51 -10.17 9.15 -0.06
CA HIS A 51 -9.52 8.17 -0.92
C HIS A 51 -8.24 7.57 -0.32
N VAL A 52 -7.41 8.34 0.41
CA VAL A 52 -6.12 7.80 0.86
C VAL A 52 -6.27 6.73 1.94
N ALA A 53 -7.27 6.88 2.84
CA ALA A 53 -7.59 5.86 3.83
C ALA A 53 -8.13 4.59 3.17
N THR A 54 -9.03 4.73 2.19
CA THR A 54 -9.56 3.62 1.40
C THR A 54 -8.46 2.89 0.64
N ILE A 55 -7.60 3.64 -0.07
CA ILE A 55 -6.43 3.16 -0.80
C ILE A 55 -5.39 2.54 0.14
N ALA A 56 -5.31 2.94 1.40
CA ALA A 56 -4.43 2.30 2.39
C ALA A 56 -5.07 1.06 3.05
N ALA A 57 -6.40 0.97 3.08
CA ALA A 57 -7.13 -0.17 3.64
C ALA A 57 -7.21 -1.35 2.66
N GLU A 58 -7.43 -1.10 1.38
CA GLU A 58 -7.44 -2.13 0.33
C GLU A 58 -6.19 -3.03 0.30
N PRO A 59 -4.94 -2.50 0.33
CA PRO A 59 -3.75 -3.33 0.34
C PRO A 59 -3.67 -4.20 1.59
N LEU A 60 -4.16 -3.75 2.75
CA LEU A 60 -4.23 -4.57 3.98
C LEU A 60 -5.17 -5.77 3.81
N GLU A 61 -6.34 -5.55 3.20
CA GLU A 61 -7.28 -6.63 2.90
C GLU A 61 -6.72 -7.62 1.88
N LYS A 62 -6.11 -7.12 0.81
CA LYS A 62 -5.52 -7.95 -0.26
C LYS A 62 -4.31 -8.74 0.27
N TRP A 63 -3.49 -8.12 1.11
CA TRP A 63 -2.37 -8.76 1.80
C TRP A 63 -2.83 -9.90 2.70
N SER A 64 -3.87 -9.66 3.50
CA SER A 64 -4.48 -10.69 4.34
C SER A 64 -5.10 -11.83 3.52
N LYS A 65 -5.76 -11.53 2.40
CA LYS A 65 -6.32 -12.54 1.47
C LYS A 65 -5.24 -13.39 0.78
N SER A 66 -4.02 -12.87 0.66
CA SER A 66 -2.85 -13.64 0.22
C SER A 66 -2.27 -14.56 1.30
N GLY A 67 -2.86 -14.58 2.51
CA GLY A 67 -2.40 -15.41 3.63
C GLY A 67 -1.31 -14.75 4.49
N ASN A 68 -1.03 -13.47 4.28
CA ASN A 68 -0.02 -12.74 5.04
C ASN A 68 -0.62 -12.02 6.25
N ASP A 69 0.21 -11.77 7.27
CA ASP A 69 -0.22 -11.00 8.44
C ASP A 69 -0.32 -9.49 8.10
N PRO A 70 -1.50 -8.86 8.25
CA PRO A 70 -1.71 -7.45 7.92
C PRO A 70 -1.05 -6.49 8.92
N THR A 71 -0.69 -6.94 10.13
CA THR A 71 0.02 -6.11 11.13
C THR A 71 1.39 -5.71 10.62
N VAL A 72 2.06 -6.60 9.87
CA VAL A 72 3.35 -6.31 9.25
C VAL A 72 3.22 -5.18 8.24
N LEU A 73 2.21 -5.24 7.37
CA LEU A 73 1.97 -4.19 6.36
C LEU A 73 1.51 -2.87 6.99
N ARG A 74 0.77 -2.90 8.11
CA ARG A 74 0.39 -1.71 8.87
C ARG A 74 1.58 -0.89 9.36
N GLY A 75 2.71 -1.55 9.65
CA GLY A 75 3.95 -0.91 10.06
C GLY A 75 4.76 -0.30 8.91
N ALA A 76 4.40 -0.58 7.65
CA ALA A 76 5.09 -0.05 6.50
C ALA A 76 4.83 1.46 6.32
N GLN A 77 5.84 2.17 5.85
CA GLN A 77 5.71 3.59 5.53
C GLN A 77 5.05 3.74 4.15
N LEU A 78 3.88 4.35 4.10
CA LEU A 78 3.16 4.71 2.89
C LEU A 78 3.58 6.10 2.42
N THR A 79 3.90 6.24 1.13
CA THR A 79 4.14 7.53 0.48
C THR A 79 3.23 7.66 -0.73
N TRP A 80 2.47 8.76 -0.83
CA TRP A 80 1.50 8.98 -1.92
C TRP A 80 1.63 10.37 -2.53
N LYS A 81 1.16 10.51 -3.78
CA LYS A 81 1.07 11.80 -4.47
C LYS A 81 -0.24 12.51 -4.15
N THR A 82 -0.12 13.67 -3.51
CA THR A 82 -1.25 14.56 -3.23
C THR A 82 -1.75 15.28 -4.49
N PRO A 83 -3.00 15.79 -4.45
CA PRO A 83 -3.58 16.45 -5.62
C PRO A 83 -2.87 17.74 -6.04
N GLY A 84 -2.23 18.42 -5.08
CA GLY A 84 -1.44 19.62 -5.32
C GLY A 84 -0.07 19.35 -5.94
N GLY A 85 0.23 18.10 -6.34
CA GLY A 85 1.51 17.70 -6.91
C GLY A 85 2.62 17.43 -5.87
N GLY A 86 2.32 17.61 -4.58
CA GLY A 86 3.20 17.24 -3.47
C GLY A 86 3.19 15.74 -3.18
N SER A 87 4.14 15.27 -2.39
CA SER A 87 4.13 13.92 -1.82
C SER A 87 3.91 14.00 -0.32
N GLU A 88 3.04 13.13 0.19
CA GLU A 88 2.84 12.95 1.63
C GLU A 88 3.26 11.55 2.05
N THR A 89 3.54 11.41 3.34
CA THR A 89 4.07 10.19 3.95
C THR A 89 3.36 9.92 5.27
N GLY A 90 2.98 8.66 5.51
CA GLY A 90 2.38 8.20 6.75
C GLY A 90 2.59 6.69 6.92
N PHE A 91 2.18 6.11 8.05
CA PHE A 91 2.17 4.65 8.18
C PHE A 91 0.89 4.09 7.57
N VAL A 92 0.96 2.95 6.87
CA VAL A 92 -0.22 2.33 6.24
C VAL A 92 -1.36 2.17 7.24
N GLY A 93 -1.07 1.67 8.45
CA GLY A 93 -2.08 1.52 9.50
C GLY A 93 -2.67 2.84 9.98
N ALA A 94 -1.85 3.88 10.14
CA ALA A 94 -2.31 5.19 10.60
C ALA A 94 -3.11 5.95 9.52
N VAL A 95 -2.82 5.70 8.25
CA VAL A 95 -3.55 6.28 7.13
C VAL A 95 -4.87 5.54 6.89
N ALA A 96 -4.89 4.22 7.05
CA ALA A 96 -6.09 3.41 6.89
C ALA A 96 -7.13 3.60 8.02
N ASP A 97 -6.72 4.08 9.20
CA ASP A 97 -7.58 4.32 10.37
C ASP A 97 -8.11 5.77 10.45
N ARG A 98 -7.75 6.61 9.47
CA ARG A 98 -8.03 8.05 9.44
C ARG A 98 -9.39 8.38 8.83
#